data_AF-A0A925LHN0-F1
#
_entry.id   AF-A0A925LHN0-F1
#
_cell.length_a   1.000
_cell.length_b   1.000
_cell.length_c   1.000
_cell.angle_alpha   90.00
_cell.angle_beta   90.00
_cell.angle_gamma   90.00
#
_symmetry.space_group_name_H-M   'P 1'
#
loop_
_entity.id
_entity.type
_entity.pdbx_description
1 polymer ?
#
loop_
_entity_poly.entity_id
_entity_poly.type
_entity_poly.pdbx_seq_one_letter_code
_entity_poly.pdbx_strand_id
1 'polypeptide(L)'
;MKRKPLILTLGLFFIPLAGYFAYNYFFNRPVVLAWDIVPTETVLVYESSGCEECLQRFENSSVANIIKAAAFSSDNDSLPYFSELISSANPGGLISLHITKRDDFDFVFYVPINQQIEKELKNRIDGLKDKPLPGMSFSEREYDGVKIQEMKNGKKLFSWFFLKNIWVGSFTPILIEDVIRTYHSEENFKTRLVGIQQLTKVKNDGGNVYLNLKGFGQFVSLFMKEAPSQVIQKFGQSALLDIKEDDYKNFILNGFTQDSTLHSNQILSVFKNQRPVPFSVKGLVSNRTIMFTSYGISDGTLFFNDLKSFNAANHFAKDTLEQLAKSLRVDLEKFRNNFSGEVGVSWIESKKQKTSEIIIINTKNGVDEWLSTLNTLSSKLSIDTIFYEKYYEYEIKELPLFRFPEKVFSPLISGFDNTYFT
;
A
#
# COMPACT_ATOMS: atom_id res chain seq x y z
N MET A 1 -55.06 -2.39 -47.44
CA MET A 1 -54.60 -1.58 -46.29
C MET A 1 -53.73 -0.43 -46.78
N LYS A 2 -54.03 0.81 -46.37
CA LYS A 2 -53.29 2.01 -46.82
C LYS A 2 -51.87 1.97 -46.21
N ARG A 3 -50.83 1.81 -47.05
CA ARG A 3 -49.42 1.71 -46.61
C ARG A 3 -48.85 3.02 -46.06
N LYS A 4 -49.43 4.16 -46.42
CA LYS A 4 -49.00 5.52 -46.02
C LYS A 4 -49.01 5.76 -44.50
N PRO A 5 -50.09 5.47 -43.74
CA PRO A 5 -50.10 5.68 -42.29
C PRO A 5 -49.08 4.79 -41.55
N LEU A 6 -48.77 3.59 -42.07
CA LEU A 6 -47.77 2.68 -41.49
C LEU A 6 -46.35 3.22 -41.65
N ILE A 7 -46.03 3.78 -42.83
CA ILE A 7 -44.72 4.39 -43.10
C ILE A 7 -44.53 5.65 -42.25
N LEU A 8 -45.58 6.46 -42.06
CA LEU A 8 -45.54 7.64 -41.21
C LEU A 8 -45.33 7.31 -39.73
N THR A 9 -45.95 6.25 -39.23
CA THR A 9 -45.76 5.78 -37.84
C THR A 9 -44.37 5.16 -37.63
N LEU A 10 -43.86 4.39 -38.61
CA LEU A 10 -42.47 3.91 -38.57
C LEU A 10 -41.48 5.08 -38.59
N GLY A 11 -41.66 6.07 -39.47
CA GLY A 11 -40.80 7.25 -39.52
C GLY A 11 -40.78 8.02 -38.20
N LEU A 12 -41.94 8.21 -37.57
CA LEU A 12 -42.07 8.89 -36.27
C LEU A 12 -41.32 8.17 -35.14
N PHE A 13 -41.15 6.85 -35.22
CA PHE A 13 -40.46 6.06 -34.19
C PHE A 13 -38.97 5.88 -34.48
N PHE A 14 -38.60 5.62 -35.74
CA PHE A 14 -37.21 5.36 -36.13
C PHE A 14 -36.37 6.62 -36.25
N ILE A 15 -36.94 7.78 -36.60
CA ILE A 15 -36.18 9.05 -36.68
C ILE A 15 -35.65 9.49 -35.31
N PRO A 16 -36.45 9.53 -34.22
CA PRO A 16 -35.92 9.84 -32.89
C PRO A 16 -34.93 8.79 -32.39
N LEU A 17 -35.18 7.50 -32.69
CA LEU A 17 -34.28 6.42 -32.28
C LEU A 17 -32.92 6.54 -32.98
N ALA A 18 -32.91 6.74 -34.30
CA ALA A 18 -31.71 6.98 -35.09
C ALA A 18 -31.02 8.29 -34.67
N GLY A 19 -31.78 9.34 -34.37
CA GLY A 19 -31.28 10.61 -33.84
C GLY A 19 -30.60 10.44 -32.48
N TYR A 20 -31.20 9.66 -31.57
CA TYR A 20 -30.60 9.32 -30.28
C TYR A 20 -29.32 8.51 -30.43
N PHE A 21 -29.31 7.47 -31.27
CA PHE A 21 -28.10 6.67 -31.53
C PHE A 21 -27.00 7.50 -32.22
N ALA A 22 -27.34 8.34 -33.20
CA ALA A 22 -26.40 9.24 -33.84
C ALA A 22 -25.86 10.27 -32.85
N TYR A 23 -26.72 10.86 -32.02
CA TYR A 23 -26.28 11.79 -30.97
C TYR A 23 -25.32 11.10 -29.98
N ASN A 24 -25.67 9.91 -29.52
CA ASN A 24 -24.84 9.16 -28.57
C ASN A 24 -23.50 8.74 -29.19
N TYR A 25 -23.50 8.32 -30.46
CA TYR A 25 -22.30 7.89 -31.17
C TYR A 25 -21.35 9.05 -31.53
N PHE A 26 -21.89 10.19 -31.97
CA PHE A 26 -21.09 11.33 -32.42
C PHE A 26 -20.74 12.32 -31.30
N PHE A 27 -21.62 12.53 -30.33
CA PHE A 27 -21.48 13.59 -29.32
C PHE A 27 -21.23 13.10 -27.89
N ASN A 28 -21.71 11.92 -27.49
CA ASN A 28 -21.39 11.31 -26.19
C ASN A 28 -20.17 10.39 -26.28
N ARG A 29 -19.03 10.92 -26.72
CA ARG A 29 -17.77 10.17 -26.54
C ARG A 29 -17.42 10.19 -25.05
N PRO A 30 -17.29 9.03 -24.38
CA PRO A 30 -16.89 9.01 -22.98
C PRO A 30 -15.52 9.69 -22.85
N VAL A 31 -15.46 10.68 -21.96
CA VAL A 31 -14.22 11.34 -21.56
C VAL A 31 -13.41 10.30 -20.81
N VAL A 32 -12.23 9.97 -21.33
CA VAL A 32 -11.32 9.04 -20.67
C VAL A 32 -10.54 9.83 -19.64
N LEU A 33 -10.61 9.37 -18.40
CA LEU A 33 -9.82 9.91 -17.30
C LEU A 33 -8.53 9.09 -17.17
N ALA A 34 -7.48 9.70 -16.63
CA ALA A 34 -6.21 8.99 -16.38
C ALA A 34 -6.42 7.72 -15.55
N TRP A 35 -7.35 7.76 -14.59
CA TRP A 35 -7.74 6.63 -13.76
C TRP A 35 -8.30 5.43 -14.53
N ASP A 36 -8.91 5.66 -15.70
CA ASP A 36 -9.60 4.60 -16.45
C ASP A 36 -8.60 3.67 -17.17
N ILE A 37 -7.34 4.11 -17.30
CA ILE A 37 -6.27 3.39 -18.01
C ILE A 37 -5.14 2.90 -17.11
N VAL A 38 -5.26 3.07 -15.78
CA VAL A 38 -4.25 2.58 -14.84
C VAL A 38 -4.36 1.05 -14.68
N PRO A 39 -3.31 0.26 -14.97
CA PRO A 39 -3.36 -1.20 -14.92
C PRO A 39 -3.71 -1.78 -13.54
N THR A 40 -4.44 -2.89 -13.52
CA THR A 40 -4.91 -3.56 -12.28
C THR A 40 -3.78 -4.03 -11.35
N GLU A 41 -2.61 -4.35 -11.90
CA GLU A 41 -1.43 -4.84 -11.17
C GLU A 41 -0.56 -3.72 -10.57
N THR A 42 -1.00 -2.46 -10.69
CA THR A 42 -0.36 -1.31 -10.06
C THR A 42 -0.21 -1.53 -8.54
N VAL A 43 0.95 -1.16 -8.01
CA VAL A 43 1.25 -1.21 -6.57
C VAL A 43 0.65 0.01 -5.87
N LEU A 44 0.97 1.19 -6.39
CA LEU A 44 0.48 2.46 -5.87
C LEU A 44 0.23 3.48 -6.98
N VAL A 45 -0.72 4.38 -6.74
CA VAL A 45 -0.96 5.56 -7.58
C VAL A 45 -0.90 6.80 -6.71
N TYR A 46 -0.02 7.72 -7.05
CA TYR A 46 -0.07 9.10 -6.57
C TYR A 46 -0.96 9.92 -7.51
N GLU A 47 -1.91 10.66 -6.93
CA GLU A 47 -2.76 11.63 -7.61
C GLU A 47 -2.43 13.03 -7.10
N SER A 48 -2.03 13.92 -8.01
CA SER A 48 -1.77 15.32 -7.67
C SER A 48 -3.06 16.06 -7.34
N SER A 49 -3.03 16.85 -6.26
CA SER A 49 -4.11 17.76 -5.87
C SER A 49 -4.16 19.02 -6.75
N GLY A 50 -3.12 19.29 -7.54
CA GLY A 50 -2.97 20.53 -8.31
C GLY A 50 -2.60 21.76 -7.46
N CYS A 51 -2.20 21.58 -6.20
CA CYS A 51 -1.70 22.66 -5.34
C CYS A 51 -0.23 22.97 -5.68
N GLU A 52 0.04 24.04 -6.41
CA GLU A 52 1.40 24.43 -6.82
C GLU A 52 2.35 24.61 -5.63
N GLU A 53 1.91 25.30 -4.57
CA GLU A 53 2.73 25.48 -3.35
C GLU A 53 3.04 24.13 -2.66
N CYS A 54 2.07 23.22 -2.64
CA CYS A 54 2.23 21.89 -2.04
C CYS A 54 3.18 21.02 -2.88
N LEU A 55 3.13 21.14 -4.20
CA LEU A 55 4.01 20.45 -5.13
C LEU A 55 5.45 20.96 -5.02
N GLN A 56 5.67 22.28 -4.96
CA GLN A 56 7.00 22.84 -4.74
C GLN A 56 7.60 22.39 -3.40
N ARG A 57 6.77 22.31 -2.36
CA ARG A 57 7.19 21.78 -1.06
C ARG A 57 7.54 20.30 -1.14
N PHE A 58 6.69 19.49 -1.79
CA PHE A 58 6.96 18.08 -2.03
C PHE A 58 8.25 17.89 -2.84
N GLU A 59 8.46 18.62 -3.93
CA GLU A 59 9.65 18.53 -4.79
C GLU A 59 10.97 18.77 -4.05
N ASN A 60 10.92 19.58 -2.98
CA ASN A 60 12.05 19.91 -2.12
C ASN A 60 12.18 18.96 -0.91
N SER A 61 11.26 18.02 -0.75
CA SER A 61 11.29 17.04 0.34
C SER A 61 12.33 15.93 0.09
N SER A 62 12.80 15.32 1.18
CA SER A 62 13.67 14.14 1.10
C SER A 62 13.03 12.99 0.34
N VAL A 63 11.70 12.84 0.42
CA VAL A 63 10.94 11.79 -0.26
C VAL A 63 10.96 11.99 -1.77
N ALA A 64 10.71 13.22 -2.25
CA ALA A 64 10.80 13.51 -3.67
C ALA A 64 12.20 13.33 -4.22
N ASN A 65 13.25 13.63 -3.45
CA ASN A 65 14.63 13.36 -3.86
C ASN A 65 14.89 11.86 -4.04
N ILE A 66 14.35 11.01 -3.15
CA ILE A 66 14.43 9.55 -3.30
C ILE A 66 13.69 9.09 -4.56
N ILE A 67 12.48 9.60 -4.80
CA ILE A 67 11.69 9.27 -6.00
C ILE A 67 12.40 9.74 -7.26
N LYS A 68 12.94 10.96 -7.28
CA LYS A 68 13.70 11.51 -8.41
C LYS A 68 14.93 10.65 -8.68
N ALA A 69 15.68 10.27 -7.65
CA ALA A 69 16.85 9.40 -7.80
C ALA A 69 16.49 8.00 -8.30
N ALA A 70 15.34 7.45 -7.87
CA ALA A 70 14.85 6.14 -8.29
C ALA A 70 14.30 6.15 -9.73
N ALA A 71 13.50 7.16 -10.08
CA ALA A 71 12.84 7.28 -11.40
C ALA A 71 13.76 7.84 -12.48
N PHE A 72 14.67 8.75 -12.12
CA PHE A 72 15.58 9.44 -13.03
C PHE A 72 17.01 9.22 -12.53
N SER A 73 17.60 8.10 -12.94
CA SER A 73 18.95 7.76 -12.52
C SER A 73 19.97 8.74 -13.15
N SER A 74 20.32 9.80 -12.41
CA SER A 74 21.42 10.79 -12.59
C SER A 74 21.00 12.24 -12.94
N ASP A 75 21.71 13.18 -12.31
CA ASP A 75 21.63 14.65 -12.51
C ASP A 75 21.96 15.14 -13.94
N ASN A 76 22.32 14.23 -14.85
CA ASN A 76 22.68 14.52 -16.25
C ASN A 76 21.63 14.04 -17.26
N ASP A 77 20.45 13.59 -16.81
CA ASP A 77 19.42 13.14 -17.74
C ASP A 77 18.92 14.31 -18.61
N SER A 78 19.15 14.17 -19.91
CA SER A 78 18.84 15.14 -20.96
C SER A 78 17.34 15.34 -21.22
N LEU A 79 16.49 15.07 -20.23
CA LEU A 79 15.02 15.15 -20.31
C LEU A 79 14.41 16.11 -19.27
N PRO A 80 15.01 17.29 -19.00
CA PRO A 80 14.51 18.23 -18.01
C PRO A 80 13.05 18.65 -18.30
N TYR A 81 12.65 18.67 -19.57
CA TYR A 81 11.29 19.00 -19.97
C TYR A 81 10.27 17.90 -19.67
N PHE A 82 10.64 16.62 -19.75
CA PHE A 82 9.73 15.55 -19.35
C PHE A 82 9.62 15.48 -17.83
N SER A 83 10.73 15.67 -17.11
CA SER A 83 10.65 15.81 -15.66
C SER A 83 9.82 17.03 -15.25
N GLU A 84 9.96 18.17 -15.94
CA GLU A 84 9.17 19.38 -15.69
C GLU A 84 7.70 19.18 -16.07
N LEU A 85 7.36 18.49 -17.16
CA LEU A 85 5.97 18.16 -17.51
C LEU A 85 5.33 17.19 -16.50
N ILE A 86 6.10 16.20 -16.06
CA ILE A 86 5.69 15.23 -15.04
C ILE A 86 5.52 15.93 -13.69
N SER A 87 6.36 16.92 -13.39
CA SER A 87 6.37 17.62 -12.12
C SER A 87 5.49 18.88 -12.10
N SER A 88 5.14 19.43 -13.26
CA SER A 88 4.07 20.40 -13.48
C SER A 88 2.74 19.67 -13.33
N ALA A 89 2.43 19.29 -12.11
CA ALA A 89 1.36 18.37 -11.83
C ALA A 89 0.01 19.08 -12.02
N ASN A 90 -0.49 19.04 -13.25
CA ASN A 90 -1.84 19.44 -13.58
C ASN A 90 -2.83 18.69 -12.67
N PRO A 91 -3.90 19.33 -12.20
CA PRO A 91 -4.95 18.65 -11.45
C PRO A 91 -5.39 17.36 -12.17
N GLY A 92 -5.34 16.23 -11.48
CA GLY A 92 -5.67 14.91 -12.04
C GLY A 92 -4.51 14.19 -12.75
N GLY A 93 -3.29 14.72 -12.68
CA GLY A 93 -2.07 13.99 -13.04
C GLY A 93 -1.82 12.82 -12.10
N LEU A 94 -1.45 11.66 -12.67
CA LEU A 94 -1.20 10.43 -11.92
C LEU A 94 0.24 9.93 -12.13
N ILE A 95 0.82 9.36 -11.08
CA ILE A 95 2.07 8.59 -11.14
C ILE A 95 1.79 7.21 -10.54
N SER A 96 1.95 6.14 -11.31
CA SER A 96 1.75 4.79 -10.81
C SER A 96 3.07 4.03 -10.70
N LEU A 97 3.27 3.28 -9.62
CA LEU A 97 4.40 2.36 -9.43
C LEU A 97 4.02 0.93 -9.80
N HIS A 98 4.89 0.25 -10.53
CA HIS A 98 4.72 -1.13 -10.96
C HIS A 98 5.96 -1.96 -10.67
N ILE A 99 5.77 -3.21 -10.28
CA ILE A 99 6.84 -4.20 -10.21
C ILE A 99 7.05 -4.73 -11.63
N THR A 100 8.23 -4.53 -12.20
CA THR A 100 8.52 -4.91 -13.60
C THR A 100 9.23 -6.26 -13.69
N LYS A 101 10.06 -6.59 -12.68
CA LYS A 101 10.78 -7.86 -12.54
C LYS A 101 10.86 -8.28 -11.08
N ARG A 102 11.53 -9.40 -10.81
CA ARG A 102 11.72 -9.94 -9.46
C ARG A 102 12.48 -8.98 -8.51
N ASP A 103 13.29 -8.09 -9.06
CA ASP A 103 14.21 -7.20 -8.35
C ASP A 103 14.17 -5.77 -8.88
N ASP A 104 13.13 -5.42 -9.65
CA ASP A 104 13.05 -4.16 -10.39
C ASP A 104 11.62 -3.61 -10.38
N PHE A 105 11.51 -2.28 -10.42
CA PHE A 105 10.25 -1.57 -10.44
C PHE A 105 10.41 -0.29 -11.27
N ASP A 106 9.31 0.21 -11.80
CA ASP A 106 9.33 1.44 -12.59
C ASP A 106 7.98 2.17 -12.49
N PHE A 107 7.93 3.36 -13.06
CA PHE A 107 6.81 4.27 -13.01
C PHE A 107 6.14 4.43 -14.36
N VAL A 108 4.85 4.73 -14.31
CA VAL A 108 4.09 5.28 -15.45
C VAL A 108 3.53 6.63 -15.04
N PHE A 109 3.70 7.59 -15.92
CA PHE A 109 3.22 8.96 -15.75
C PHE A 109 2.00 9.16 -16.65
N TYR A 110 0.92 9.70 -16.08
CA TYR A 110 -0.30 10.04 -16.80
C TYR A 110 -0.58 11.52 -16.61
N VAL A 111 -0.49 12.28 -17.69
CA VAL A 111 -0.65 13.73 -17.66
C VAL A 111 -1.87 14.09 -18.50
N PRO A 112 -2.95 14.58 -17.87
CA PRO A 112 -4.05 15.20 -18.60
C PRO A 112 -3.53 16.41 -19.39
N ILE A 113 -3.86 16.45 -20.67
CA ILE A 113 -3.41 17.47 -21.62
C ILE A 113 -4.60 18.03 -22.41
N ASN A 114 -4.49 19.29 -22.78
CA ASN A 114 -5.40 19.91 -23.74
C ASN A 114 -4.74 20.01 -25.13
N GLN A 115 -5.49 20.43 -26.14
CA GLN A 115 -4.99 20.55 -27.51
C GLN A 115 -3.77 21.49 -27.66
N GLN A 116 -3.69 22.52 -26.81
CA GLN A 116 -2.55 23.45 -26.82
C GLN A 116 -1.29 22.75 -26.29
N ILE A 117 -1.37 22.12 -25.12
CA ILE A 117 -0.26 21.39 -24.50
C ILE A 117 0.19 20.24 -25.42
N GLU A 118 -0.74 19.52 -26.04
CA GLU A 118 -0.42 18.46 -27.01
C GLU A 118 0.40 19.00 -28.20
N LYS A 119 -0.01 20.15 -28.74
CA LYS A 119 0.71 20.79 -29.87
C LYS A 119 2.09 21.27 -29.45
N GLU A 120 2.21 21.87 -28.27
CA GLU A 120 3.50 22.30 -27.70
C GLU A 120 4.44 21.12 -27.48
N LEU A 121 3.93 20.01 -26.94
CA LEU A 121 4.66 18.76 -26.77
C LEU A 121 5.16 18.20 -28.11
N LYS A 122 4.28 18.09 -29.10
CA LYS A 122 4.63 17.61 -30.45
C LYS A 122 5.71 18.46 -31.09
N ASN A 123 5.55 19.79 -31.09
CA ASN A 123 6.54 20.70 -31.67
C ASN A 123 7.92 20.56 -31.02
N ARG A 124 7.99 20.36 -29.69
CA ARG A 124 9.27 20.16 -28.99
C ARG A 124 9.89 18.80 -29.30
N ILE A 125 9.09 17.74 -29.33
CA ILE A 125 9.54 16.40 -29.72
C ILE A 125 10.08 16.42 -31.14
N ASP A 126 9.39 17.07 -32.07
CA ASP A 126 9.83 17.19 -33.47
C ASP A 126 11.14 17.98 -33.56
N GLY A 127 11.30 19.05 -32.77
CA GLY A 127 12.57 19.78 -32.66
C GLY A 127 13.73 18.91 -32.14
N LEU A 128 13.46 18.00 -31.20
CA LEU A 128 14.45 17.02 -30.70
C LEU A 128 14.75 15.92 -31.74
N LYS A 129 13.78 15.53 -32.55
CA LYS A 129 13.96 14.57 -33.66
C LYS A 129 14.82 15.17 -34.78
N ASP A 130 14.62 16.45 -35.10
CA ASP A 130 15.36 17.15 -36.15
C ASP A 130 16.82 17.42 -35.76
N LYS A 131 17.08 17.63 -34.47
CA LYS A 131 18.42 17.87 -33.91
C LYS A 131 18.66 17.02 -32.66
N PRO A 132 18.84 15.69 -32.82
CA PRO A 132 19.01 14.80 -31.69
C PRO A 132 20.35 15.08 -30.99
N LEU A 133 20.34 15.00 -29.67
CA LEU A 133 21.57 15.04 -28.88
C LEU A 133 22.44 13.81 -29.20
N PRO A 134 23.78 13.90 -29.05
CA PRO A 134 24.66 12.75 -29.28
C PRO A 134 24.23 11.52 -28.47
N GLY A 135 24.06 10.38 -29.14
CA GLY A 135 23.63 9.12 -28.51
C GLY A 135 22.11 8.95 -28.35
N MET A 136 21.32 9.93 -28.81
CA MET A 136 19.87 9.88 -28.82
C MET A 136 19.33 9.40 -30.18
N SER A 137 18.40 8.45 -30.16
CA SER A 137 17.69 7.98 -31.36
C SER A 137 16.20 7.88 -31.10
N PHE A 138 15.38 8.19 -32.11
CA PHE A 138 13.93 8.09 -32.03
C PHE A 138 13.40 6.96 -32.90
N SER A 139 12.38 6.27 -32.41
CA SER A 139 11.62 5.26 -33.15
C SER A 139 10.12 5.44 -32.92
N GLU A 140 9.32 4.92 -33.84
CA GLU A 140 7.87 4.80 -33.70
C GLU A 140 7.51 3.33 -33.90
N ARG A 141 6.59 2.82 -33.09
CA ARG A 141 5.97 1.52 -33.28
C ARG A 141 4.47 1.61 -33.03
N GLU A 142 3.74 0.62 -33.51
CA GLU A 142 2.30 0.49 -33.28
C GLU A 142 2.03 -0.72 -32.39
N TYR A 143 1.13 -0.57 -31.44
CA TYR A 143 0.64 -1.64 -30.58
C TYR A 143 -0.85 -1.46 -30.38
N ASP A 144 -1.65 -2.46 -30.78
CA ASP A 144 -3.11 -2.45 -30.67
C ASP A 144 -3.78 -1.19 -31.24
N GLY A 145 -3.30 -0.72 -32.40
CA GLY A 145 -3.80 0.49 -33.07
C GLY A 145 -3.36 1.82 -32.42
N VAL A 146 -2.52 1.77 -31.39
CA VAL A 146 -1.94 2.95 -30.72
C VAL A 146 -0.49 3.14 -31.17
N LYS A 147 -0.18 4.36 -31.63
CA LYS A 147 1.19 4.74 -31.98
C LYS A 147 2.00 5.09 -30.73
N ILE A 148 3.03 4.29 -30.47
CA ILE A 148 3.99 4.49 -29.40
C ILE A 148 5.24 5.14 -29.98
N GLN A 149 5.59 6.29 -29.42
CA GLN A 149 6.85 6.97 -29.69
C GLN A 149 7.90 6.46 -28.71
N GLU A 150 9.13 6.33 -29.19
CA GLU A 150 10.24 5.85 -28.41
C GLU A 150 11.46 6.75 -28.61
N MET A 151 12.16 6.98 -27.52
CA MET A 151 13.42 7.71 -27.51
C MET A 151 14.42 6.92 -26.70
N LYS A 152 15.50 6.54 -27.36
CA LYS A 152 16.62 5.82 -26.77
C LYS A 152 17.78 6.77 -26.55
N ASN A 153 18.34 6.77 -25.35
CA ASN A 153 19.60 7.45 -25.03
C ASN A 153 20.54 6.45 -24.36
N GLY A 154 21.53 5.96 -25.10
CA GLY A 154 22.40 4.87 -24.65
C GLY A 154 21.64 3.57 -24.36
N LYS A 155 21.60 3.16 -23.08
CA LYS A 155 20.85 1.98 -22.61
C LYS A 155 19.43 2.29 -22.14
N LYS A 156 19.09 3.58 -21.95
CA LYS A 156 17.77 4.01 -21.49
C LYS A 156 16.83 4.12 -22.69
N LEU A 157 15.63 3.61 -22.55
CA LEU A 157 14.55 3.70 -23.52
C LEU A 157 13.37 4.36 -22.82
N PHE A 158 12.86 5.46 -23.38
CA PHE A 158 11.66 6.11 -22.91
C PHE A 158 10.57 5.94 -23.97
N SER A 159 9.42 5.43 -23.57
CA SER A 159 8.28 5.17 -24.44
C SER A 159 7.10 6.03 -23.99
N TRP A 160 6.41 6.65 -24.95
CA TRP A 160 5.21 7.45 -24.66
C TRP A 160 4.20 7.38 -25.79
N PHE A 161 2.95 7.71 -25.47
CA PHE A 161 1.89 7.85 -26.45
C PHE A 161 0.86 8.89 -26.02
N PHE A 162 0.01 9.27 -26.97
CA PHE A 162 -1.11 10.17 -26.74
C PHE A 162 -2.40 9.37 -26.88
N LEU A 163 -3.24 9.38 -25.84
CA LEU A 163 -4.54 8.74 -25.84
C LEU A 163 -5.62 9.76 -25.51
N LYS A 164 -6.34 10.19 -26.54
CA LYS A 164 -7.33 11.29 -26.44
C LYS A 164 -6.68 12.53 -25.80
N ASN A 165 -7.08 12.89 -24.59
CA ASN A 165 -6.62 14.04 -23.81
C ASN A 165 -5.63 13.66 -22.70
N ILE A 166 -4.92 12.54 -22.84
CA ILE A 166 -3.95 12.04 -21.85
C ILE A 166 -2.64 11.71 -22.57
N TRP A 167 -1.55 12.25 -22.04
CA TRP A 167 -0.20 11.80 -22.38
C TRP A 167 0.25 10.76 -21.36
N VAL A 168 0.80 9.65 -21.85
CA VAL A 168 1.29 8.56 -21.01
C VAL A 168 2.74 8.26 -21.36
N GLY A 169 3.61 8.15 -20.36
CA GLY A 169 5.03 7.88 -20.55
C GLY A 169 5.64 6.96 -19.49
N SER A 170 6.66 6.19 -19.87
CA SER A 170 7.42 5.30 -18.97
C SER A 170 8.80 4.97 -19.55
N PHE A 171 9.77 4.67 -18.69
CA PHE A 171 11.07 4.11 -19.08
C PHE A 171 11.05 2.59 -19.31
N THR A 172 9.91 1.95 -19.06
CA THR A 172 9.71 0.52 -19.28
C THR A 172 8.62 0.29 -20.34
N PRO A 173 8.98 -0.12 -21.58
CA PRO A 173 8.02 -0.27 -22.68
C PRO A 173 6.86 -1.23 -22.41
N ILE A 174 7.08 -2.30 -21.63
CA ILE A 174 6.01 -3.25 -21.30
C ILE A 174 4.91 -2.60 -20.44
N LEU A 175 5.24 -1.61 -19.62
CA LEU A 175 4.25 -0.86 -18.84
C LEU A 175 3.34 -0.01 -19.75
N ILE A 176 3.88 0.54 -20.84
CA ILE A 176 3.07 1.25 -21.85
C ILE A 176 2.07 0.32 -22.53
N GLU A 177 2.50 -0.91 -22.87
CA GLU A 177 1.62 -1.92 -23.45
C GLU A 177 0.52 -2.35 -22.49
N ASP A 178 0.82 -2.46 -21.19
CA ASP A 178 -0.17 -2.79 -20.17
C ASP A 178 -1.19 -1.67 -19.94
N VAL A 179 -0.81 -0.39 -20.07
CA VAL A 179 -1.76 0.73 -20.10
C VAL A 179 -2.69 0.63 -21.31
N ILE A 180 -2.14 0.37 -22.50
CA ILE A 180 -2.95 0.24 -23.72
C ILE A 180 -3.92 -0.95 -23.59
N ARG A 181 -3.44 -2.09 -23.08
CA ARG A 181 -4.30 -3.26 -22.79
C ARG A 181 -5.41 -2.92 -21.79
N THR A 182 -5.09 -2.14 -20.76
CA THR A 182 -6.06 -1.71 -19.74
C THR A 182 -7.13 -0.80 -20.33
N TYR A 183 -6.79 0.07 -21.27
CA TYR A 183 -7.77 0.90 -21.99
C TYR A 183 -8.84 0.07 -22.73
N HIS A 184 -8.49 -1.14 -23.16
CA HIS A 184 -9.41 -2.09 -23.80
C HIS A 184 -10.10 -3.05 -22.81
N SER A 185 -9.79 -2.96 -21.51
CA SER A 185 -10.31 -3.81 -20.45
C SER A 185 -11.46 -3.12 -19.69
N GLU A 186 -12.38 -3.93 -19.14
CA GLU A 186 -13.40 -3.43 -18.18
C GLU A 186 -12.82 -3.25 -16.77
N GLU A 187 -11.76 -3.99 -16.44
CA GLU A 187 -11.07 -3.90 -15.15
C GLU A 187 -9.83 -3.02 -15.22
N ASN A 188 -9.67 -2.17 -14.21
CA ASN A 188 -8.50 -1.31 -14.02
C ASN A 188 -8.21 -1.16 -12.51
N PHE A 189 -7.16 -0.42 -12.17
CA PHE A 189 -6.80 -0.20 -10.77
C PHE A 189 -7.92 0.46 -9.96
N LYS A 190 -8.65 1.39 -10.58
CA LYS A 190 -9.78 2.08 -9.96
C LYS A 190 -10.91 1.10 -9.59
N THR A 191 -11.25 0.14 -10.45
CA THR A 191 -12.30 -0.86 -10.15
C THR A 191 -11.87 -1.84 -9.06
N ARG A 192 -10.57 -2.06 -8.83
CA ARG A 192 -10.07 -2.82 -7.67
C ARG A 192 -10.17 -2.07 -6.34
N LEU A 193 -10.27 -0.74 -6.39
CA LEU A 193 -10.18 0.15 -5.23
C LEU A 193 -11.50 0.87 -4.88
N VAL A 194 -12.64 0.38 -5.39
CA VAL A 194 -13.96 1.07 -5.30
C VAL A 194 -14.29 1.54 -3.88
N GLY A 195 -13.96 0.76 -2.85
CA GLY A 195 -14.23 1.12 -1.46
C GLY A 195 -13.47 2.34 -0.95
N ILE A 196 -12.20 2.52 -1.34
CA ILE A 196 -11.38 3.64 -0.86
C ILE A 196 -11.53 4.90 -1.72
N GLN A 197 -11.97 4.79 -2.97
CA GLN A 197 -12.18 5.95 -3.83
C GLN A 197 -13.34 6.85 -3.38
N GLN A 198 -14.29 6.29 -2.62
CA GLN A 198 -15.43 7.03 -2.09
C GLN A 198 -15.13 7.73 -0.77
N LEU A 199 -13.94 7.50 -0.19
CA LEU A 199 -13.55 8.11 1.08
C LEU A 199 -13.26 9.59 0.91
N THR A 200 -13.56 10.36 1.95
CA THR A 200 -13.34 11.80 1.98
C THR A 200 -11.84 12.09 1.89
N LYS A 201 -11.46 12.84 0.85
CA LYS A 201 -10.11 13.38 0.69
C LYS A 201 -9.98 14.70 1.42
N VAL A 202 -8.78 15.00 1.90
CA VAL A 202 -8.50 16.35 2.39
C VAL A 202 -8.32 17.29 1.19
N LYS A 203 -8.89 18.50 1.27
CA LYS A 203 -8.70 19.53 0.23
C LYS A 203 -7.44 20.34 0.55
N ASN A 204 -6.76 20.81 -0.49
CA ASN A 204 -5.55 21.65 -0.41
C ASN A 204 -4.36 20.98 0.30
N ASP A 205 -4.10 19.71 0.00
CA ASP A 205 -2.94 18.96 0.49
C ASP A 205 -1.96 18.63 -0.64
N GLY A 206 -0.91 17.85 -0.36
CA GLY A 206 0.11 17.45 -1.33
C GLY A 206 -0.35 16.40 -2.35
N GLY A 207 -1.63 16.01 -2.35
CA GLY A 207 -2.16 14.94 -3.17
C GLY A 207 -2.44 13.67 -2.39
N ASN A 208 -2.88 12.65 -3.11
CA ASN A 208 -3.41 11.41 -2.54
C ASN A 208 -2.59 10.22 -3.05
N VAL A 209 -2.29 9.27 -2.17
CA VAL A 209 -1.63 8.00 -2.50
C VAL A 209 -2.63 6.87 -2.30
N TYR A 210 -2.86 6.11 -3.36
CA TYR A 210 -3.68 4.93 -3.39
C TYR A 210 -2.79 3.70 -3.41
N LEU A 211 -3.00 2.78 -2.48
CA LEU A 211 -2.20 1.57 -2.33
C LEU A 211 -3.05 0.33 -2.59
N ASN A 212 -2.54 -0.58 -3.40
CA ASN A 212 -2.88 -1.99 -3.34
C ASN A 212 -1.92 -2.65 -2.34
N LEU A 213 -2.41 -2.98 -1.15
CA LEU A 213 -1.54 -3.42 -0.05
C LEU A 213 -0.85 -4.76 -0.30
N LYS A 214 -1.51 -5.65 -1.06
CA LYS A 214 -0.87 -6.90 -1.50
C LYS A 214 0.32 -6.60 -2.42
N GLY A 215 0.12 -5.73 -3.40
CA GLY A 215 1.18 -5.27 -4.30
C GLY A 215 2.28 -4.53 -3.55
N PHE A 216 1.93 -3.72 -2.54
CA PHE A 216 2.89 -3.01 -1.71
C PHE A 216 3.77 -3.96 -0.89
N GLY A 217 3.19 -5.04 -0.33
CA GLY A 217 3.96 -6.09 0.32
C GLY A 217 4.96 -6.76 -0.64
N GLN A 218 4.55 -7.02 -1.89
CA GLN A 218 5.45 -7.54 -2.93
C GLN A 218 6.53 -6.52 -3.31
N PHE A 219 6.21 -5.24 -3.38
CA PHE A 219 7.18 -4.19 -3.66
C PHE A 219 8.24 -4.09 -2.55
N VAL A 220 7.83 -4.15 -1.28
CA VAL A 220 8.76 -4.17 -0.13
C VAL A 220 9.70 -5.38 -0.21
N SER A 221 9.23 -6.51 -0.73
CA SER A 221 10.05 -7.73 -0.90
C SER A 221 11.24 -7.55 -1.84
N LEU A 222 11.20 -6.59 -2.76
CA LEU A 222 12.30 -6.33 -3.69
C LEU A 222 13.58 -5.89 -2.96
N PHE A 223 13.42 -5.27 -1.78
CA PHE A 223 14.52 -4.74 -0.97
C PHE A 223 14.96 -5.68 0.15
N MET A 224 14.32 -6.84 0.26
CA MET A 224 14.56 -7.80 1.33
C MET A 224 15.14 -9.10 0.76
N LYS A 225 16.13 -9.68 1.46
CA LYS A 225 16.67 -11.02 1.10
C LYS A 225 15.68 -12.13 1.41
N GLU A 226 14.85 -11.92 2.43
CA GLU A 226 13.82 -12.86 2.87
C GLU A 226 12.45 -12.35 2.40
N ALA A 227 11.57 -13.29 2.04
CA ALA A 227 10.21 -12.92 1.66
C ALA A 227 9.53 -12.18 2.83
N PRO A 228 8.80 -11.09 2.57
CA PRO A 228 8.08 -10.36 3.60
C PRO A 228 7.12 -11.31 4.29
N SER A 229 6.93 -11.12 5.59
CA SER A 229 6.04 -11.95 6.38
C SER A 229 4.68 -12.04 5.69
N GLN A 230 4.07 -13.22 5.73
CA GLN A 230 2.73 -13.42 5.16
C GLN A 230 1.71 -12.42 5.74
N VAL A 231 1.97 -11.83 6.90
CA VAL A 231 1.18 -10.75 7.52
C VAL A 231 1.17 -9.48 6.68
N ILE A 232 2.33 -9.05 6.17
CA ILE A 232 2.43 -7.84 5.33
C ILE A 232 1.61 -8.05 4.05
N GLN A 233 1.67 -9.25 3.47
CA GLN A 233 0.89 -9.60 2.29
C GLN A 233 -0.62 -9.71 2.57
N LYS A 234 -0.97 -9.90 3.85
CA LYS A 234 -2.34 -10.05 4.34
C LYS A 234 -2.78 -8.88 5.23
N PHE A 235 -2.12 -7.72 5.10
CA PHE A 235 -2.36 -6.61 6.02
C PHE A 235 -3.77 -6.04 5.81
N GLY A 236 -4.10 -5.72 4.56
CA GLY A 236 -5.40 -5.25 4.14
C GLY A 236 -5.54 -5.39 2.63
N GLN A 237 -6.63 -4.87 2.08
CA GLN A 237 -6.83 -4.86 0.62
C GLN A 237 -6.20 -3.61 0.01
N SER A 238 -6.51 -2.45 0.58
CA SER A 238 -6.12 -1.17 0.00
C SER A 238 -5.98 -0.07 1.03
N ALA A 239 -5.27 0.99 0.68
CA ALA A 239 -5.19 2.18 1.51
C ALA A 239 -5.26 3.45 0.67
N LEU A 240 -5.81 4.51 1.26
CA LEU A 240 -5.80 5.88 0.77
C LEU A 240 -5.04 6.71 1.80
N LEU A 241 -3.99 7.41 1.36
CA LEU A 241 -3.16 8.26 2.20
C LEU A 241 -3.07 9.66 1.59
N ASP A 242 -3.54 10.66 2.31
CA ASP A 242 -3.32 12.07 2.04
C ASP A 242 -1.87 12.46 2.37
N ILE A 243 -1.21 13.13 1.44
CA ILE A 243 0.14 13.67 1.64
C ILE A 243 0.05 15.04 2.30
N LYS A 244 0.69 15.19 3.46
CA LYS A 244 0.79 16.47 4.17
C LYS A 244 2.21 16.77 4.57
N GLU A 245 2.47 18.05 4.77
CA GLU A 245 3.67 18.53 5.42
C GLU A 245 3.23 19.28 6.67
N ASP A 246 3.90 19.06 7.80
CA ASP A 246 3.68 19.87 9.00
C ASP A 246 4.52 21.16 8.99
N ASP A 247 4.33 22.00 10.01
CA ASP A 247 5.06 23.26 10.16
C ASP A 247 6.60 23.08 10.28
N TYR A 248 7.06 21.86 10.58
CA TYR A 248 8.48 21.51 10.72
C TYR A 248 9.04 20.84 9.47
N LYS A 249 8.32 20.86 8.36
CA LYS A 249 8.69 20.23 7.09
C LYS A 249 8.79 18.71 7.15
N ASN A 250 8.11 18.08 8.10
CA ASN A 250 8.01 16.62 8.13
C ASN A 250 6.97 16.16 7.12
N PHE A 251 7.33 15.17 6.33
CA PHE A 251 6.42 14.48 5.43
C PHE A 251 5.51 13.55 6.24
N ILE A 252 4.19 13.72 6.10
CA ILE A 252 3.17 12.97 6.83
C ILE A 252 2.21 12.33 5.83
N LEU A 253 1.93 11.04 6.05
CA LEU A 253 0.89 10.29 5.35
C LEU A 253 -0.25 10.00 6.33
N ASN A 254 -1.43 10.56 6.08
CA ASN A 254 -2.61 10.30 6.90
C ASN A 254 -3.69 9.67 6.04
N GLY A 255 -4.42 8.69 6.54
CA GLY A 255 -5.59 8.23 5.82
C GLY A 255 -6.13 6.92 6.34
N PHE A 256 -6.72 6.16 5.42
CA PHE A 256 -7.52 4.99 5.73
C PHE A 256 -6.94 3.76 5.07
N THR A 257 -6.91 2.67 5.82
CA THR A 257 -6.72 1.34 5.26
C THR A 257 -8.04 0.61 5.31
N GLN A 258 -8.37 -0.08 4.22
CA GLN A 258 -9.58 -0.87 4.11
C GLN A 258 -9.24 -2.35 3.97
N ASP A 259 -9.98 -3.16 4.74
CA ASP A 259 -10.07 -4.59 4.54
C ASP A 259 -11.18 -4.91 3.52
N SER A 260 -11.08 -6.03 2.82
CA SER A 260 -12.14 -6.47 1.93
C SER A 260 -13.43 -6.70 2.72
N THR A 261 -14.49 -5.96 2.38
CA THR A 261 -15.82 -6.17 2.96
C THR A 261 -16.39 -7.55 2.62
N LEU A 262 -15.80 -8.24 1.64
CA LEU A 262 -16.25 -9.53 1.10
C LEU A 262 -15.44 -10.73 1.64
N HIS A 263 -14.24 -10.53 2.20
CA HIS A 263 -13.36 -11.62 2.60
C HIS A 263 -12.69 -11.35 3.95
N SER A 264 -13.02 -12.15 4.96
CA SER A 264 -12.47 -12.09 6.33
C SER A 264 -11.03 -12.65 6.45
N ASN A 265 -10.22 -12.48 5.40
CA ASN A 265 -8.92 -13.16 5.28
C ASN A 265 -7.71 -12.23 5.38
N GLN A 266 -7.90 -11.01 5.91
CA GLN A 266 -6.81 -10.08 6.21
C GLN A 266 -6.71 -9.87 7.71
N ILE A 267 -5.52 -9.47 8.17
CA ILE A 267 -5.24 -9.32 9.60
C ILE A 267 -6.04 -8.17 10.23
N LEU A 268 -6.39 -7.13 9.47
CA LEU A 268 -7.20 -6.02 9.97
C LEU A 268 -8.61 -6.46 10.40
N SER A 269 -9.16 -7.52 9.79
CA SER A 269 -10.43 -8.12 10.23
C SER A 269 -10.39 -8.61 11.68
N VAL A 270 -9.21 -8.95 12.22
CA VAL A 270 -9.05 -9.39 13.62
C VAL A 270 -9.38 -8.27 14.62
N PHE A 271 -9.31 -7.02 14.18
CA PHE A 271 -9.66 -5.85 14.98
C PHE A 271 -11.10 -5.38 14.77
N LYS A 272 -11.92 -6.14 14.05
CA LYS A 272 -13.32 -5.79 13.80
C LYS A 272 -14.08 -5.72 15.12
N ASN A 273 -14.91 -4.69 15.28
CA ASN A 273 -15.68 -4.40 16.50
C ASN A 273 -14.83 -4.16 17.76
N GLN A 274 -13.51 -3.98 17.64
CA GLN A 274 -12.69 -3.46 18.72
C GLN A 274 -12.91 -1.95 18.86
N ARG A 275 -12.83 -1.43 20.09
CA ARG A 275 -12.83 0.01 20.39
C ARG A 275 -11.39 0.51 20.42
N PRO A 276 -11.12 1.74 19.94
CA PRO A 276 -9.79 2.34 20.03
C PRO A 276 -9.24 2.34 21.46
N VAL A 277 -8.00 1.90 21.63
CA VAL A 277 -7.27 1.94 22.89
C VAL A 277 -6.22 3.04 22.82
N PRO A 278 -6.10 3.93 23.83
CA PRO A 278 -5.09 4.98 23.83
C PRO A 278 -3.67 4.41 23.78
N PHE A 279 -2.77 5.07 23.04
CA PHE A 279 -1.34 4.75 23.03
C PHE A 279 -0.69 5.19 24.34
N SER A 280 -0.74 4.30 25.33
CA SER A 280 -0.36 4.54 26.72
C SER A 280 1.08 4.13 27.02
N VAL A 281 1.60 3.12 26.32
CA VAL A 281 2.96 2.61 26.53
C VAL A 281 4.06 3.49 25.91
N LYS A 282 3.71 4.60 25.24
CA LYS A 282 4.66 5.50 24.55
C LYS A 282 5.80 5.99 25.44
N GLY A 283 5.52 6.23 26.72
CA GLY A 283 6.52 6.70 27.69
C GLY A 283 7.52 5.63 28.13
N LEU A 284 7.25 4.37 27.81
CA LEU A 284 8.10 3.22 28.12
C LEU A 284 8.97 2.81 26.92
N VAL A 285 8.74 3.40 25.74
CA VAL A 285 9.51 3.09 24.53
C VAL A 285 10.88 3.76 24.63
N SER A 286 11.94 2.95 24.54
CA SER A 286 13.33 3.44 24.58
C SER A 286 13.65 4.31 23.36
N ASN A 287 14.51 5.31 23.55
CA ASN A 287 15.11 6.08 22.44
C ASN A 287 16.04 5.22 21.54
N ARG A 288 16.36 3.98 21.95
CA ARG A 288 17.13 3.02 21.15
C ARG A 288 16.24 2.10 20.28
N THR A 289 14.93 2.30 20.33
CA THR A 289 13.97 1.53 19.54
C THR A 289 14.07 1.94 18.07
N ILE A 290 14.36 0.98 17.21
CA ILE A 290 14.47 1.15 15.75
C ILE A 290 13.08 1.13 15.12
N MET A 291 12.20 0.25 15.62
CA MET A 291 10.83 0.09 15.18
C MET A 291 9.95 -0.18 16.38
N PHE A 292 8.74 0.39 16.37
CA PHE A 292 7.73 0.14 17.38
C PHE A 292 6.38 -0.16 16.73
N THR A 293 5.64 -1.10 17.27
CA THR A 293 4.26 -1.36 16.86
C THR A 293 3.38 -1.50 18.10
N SER A 294 2.20 -0.88 18.08
CA SER A 294 1.20 -0.97 19.15
C SER A 294 -0.12 -1.51 18.61
N TYR A 295 -0.70 -2.45 19.36
CA TYR A 295 -1.99 -3.06 19.09
C TYR A 295 -2.95 -2.75 20.24
N GLY A 296 -4.01 -2.02 19.92
CA GLY A 296 -5.11 -1.75 20.85
C GLY A 296 -6.17 -2.85 20.80
N ILE A 297 -6.41 -3.53 21.91
CA ILE A 297 -7.36 -4.64 22.02
C ILE A 297 -8.31 -4.33 23.17
N SER A 298 -9.53 -3.93 22.84
CA SER A 298 -10.55 -3.59 23.84
C SER A 298 -11.26 -4.80 24.44
N ASP A 299 -11.35 -5.89 23.68
CA ASP A 299 -12.03 -7.14 24.04
C ASP A 299 -11.16 -8.32 23.59
N GLY A 300 -10.45 -8.92 24.55
CA GLY A 300 -9.57 -10.06 24.32
C GLY A 300 -10.30 -11.30 23.84
N THR A 301 -11.52 -11.55 24.33
CA THR A 301 -12.31 -12.72 23.91
C THR A 301 -12.61 -12.64 22.42
N LEU A 302 -13.12 -11.49 21.97
CA LEU A 302 -13.38 -11.27 20.55
C LEU A 302 -12.09 -11.33 19.71
N PHE A 303 -11.06 -10.60 20.14
CA PHE A 303 -9.78 -10.53 19.41
C PHE A 303 -9.13 -11.90 19.21
N PHE A 304 -9.01 -12.71 20.27
CA PHE A 304 -8.35 -14.01 20.15
C PHE A 304 -9.19 -15.05 19.38
N ASN A 305 -10.53 -14.93 19.40
CA ASN A 305 -11.40 -15.75 18.54
C ASN A 305 -11.23 -15.41 17.06
N ASP A 306 -11.17 -14.12 16.73
CA ASP A 306 -10.95 -13.67 15.36
C ASP A 306 -9.53 -13.99 14.88
N LEU A 307 -8.52 -13.85 15.76
CA LEU A 307 -7.13 -14.22 15.48
C LEU A 307 -6.99 -15.73 15.22
N LYS A 308 -7.68 -16.57 16.01
CA LYS A 308 -7.71 -18.02 15.81
C LYS A 308 -8.34 -18.38 14.46
N SER A 309 -9.45 -17.74 14.12
CA SER A 309 -10.14 -17.93 12.83
C SER A 309 -9.26 -17.53 11.65
N PHE A 310 -8.58 -16.38 11.75
CA PHE A 310 -7.63 -15.89 10.76
C PHE A 310 -6.44 -16.84 10.59
N ASN A 311 -5.86 -17.32 11.70
CA ASN A 311 -4.74 -18.28 11.66
C ASN A 311 -5.14 -19.61 11.02
N ALA A 312 -6.34 -20.11 11.30
CA ALA A 312 -6.86 -21.33 10.69
C ALA A 312 -7.06 -21.19 9.17
N ALA A 313 -7.58 -20.04 8.72
CA ALA A 313 -7.83 -19.76 7.30
C ALA A 313 -6.54 -19.59 6.47
N ASN A 314 -5.44 -19.16 7.09
CA ASN A 314 -4.18 -18.86 6.39
C ASN A 314 -3.03 -19.82 6.75
N HIS A 315 -3.23 -20.78 7.64
CA HIS A 315 -2.23 -21.76 8.06
C HIS A 315 -0.95 -21.17 8.69
N PHE A 316 -1.04 -20.01 9.36
CA PHE A 316 0.12 -19.32 9.95
C PHE A 316 0.78 -20.10 11.10
N ALA A 317 0.00 -20.78 11.94
CA ALA A 317 0.53 -21.50 13.10
C ALA A 317 -0.34 -22.72 13.44
N LYS A 318 0.32 -23.81 13.86
CA LYS A 318 -0.35 -24.89 14.59
C LYS A 318 -0.45 -24.47 16.05
N ASP A 319 -1.64 -24.60 16.65
CA ASP A 319 -1.87 -24.22 18.04
C ASP A 319 -1.24 -25.23 19.02
N THR A 320 0.09 -25.18 19.11
CA THR A 320 0.87 -25.97 20.07
C THR A 320 0.70 -25.46 21.49
N LEU A 321 0.25 -24.20 21.67
CA LEU A 321 0.05 -23.60 22.97
C LEU A 321 -1.22 -24.12 23.64
N GLU A 322 -2.32 -24.28 22.92
CA GLU A 322 -3.54 -24.90 23.46
C GLU A 322 -3.30 -26.35 23.89
N GLN A 323 -2.54 -27.13 23.12
CA GLN A 323 -2.19 -28.51 23.48
C GLN A 323 -1.33 -28.55 24.74
N LEU A 324 -0.31 -27.68 24.82
CA LEU A 324 0.56 -27.58 25.97
C LEU A 324 -0.21 -27.13 27.22
N ALA A 325 -1.01 -26.06 27.12
CA ALA A 325 -1.79 -25.53 28.22
C ALA A 325 -2.77 -26.56 28.79
N LYS A 326 -3.40 -27.37 27.93
CA LYS A 326 -4.25 -28.51 28.35
C LYS A 326 -3.46 -29.54 29.16
N SER A 327 -2.27 -29.94 28.69
CA SER A 327 -1.41 -30.90 29.40
C SER A 327 -0.95 -30.38 30.77
N LEU A 328 -0.71 -29.08 30.86
CA LEU A 328 -0.26 -28.41 32.08
C LEU A 328 -1.41 -27.97 33.00
N ARG A 329 -2.68 -28.19 32.62
CA ARG A 329 -3.87 -27.67 33.33
C ARG A 329 -3.77 -26.16 33.57
N VAL A 330 -3.41 -25.40 32.54
CA VAL A 330 -3.38 -23.95 32.54
C VAL A 330 -4.55 -23.44 31.71
N ASP A 331 -5.33 -22.53 32.27
CA ASP A 331 -6.50 -21.94 31.61
C ASP A 331 -6.07 -20.79 30.68
N LEU A 332 -5.70 -21.16 29.46
CA LEU A 332 -5.27 -20.20 28.43
C LEU A 332 -6.44 -19.36 27.92
N GLU A 333 -7.68 -19.86 27.97
CA GLU A 333 -8.86 -19.10 27.59
C GLU A 333 -9.09 -17.97 28.58
N LYS A 334 -9.05 -18.24 29.88
CA LYS A 334 -9.11 -17.20 30.90
C LYS A 334 -8.01 -16.15 30.71
N PHE A 335 -6.78 -16.58 30.48
CA PHE A 335 -5.65 -15.69 30.20
C PHE A 335 -5.90 -14.75 29.01
N ARG A 336 -6.41 -15.28 27.90
CA ARG A 336 -6.75 -14.53 26.68
C ARG A 336 -7.97 -13.62 26.87
N ASN A 337 -9.04 -14.13 27.46
CA ASN A 337 -10.32 -13.44 27.64
C ASN A 337 -10.20 -12.24 28.59
N ASN A 338 -9.30 -12.33 29.58
CA ASN A 338 -9.08 -11.25 30.54
C ASN A 338 -8.17 -10.15 29.98
N PHE A 339 -7.69 -10.27 28.74
CA PHE A 339 -6.92 -9.21 28.11
C PHE A 339 -7.83 -8.08 27.60
N SER A 340 -7.58 -6.86 28.08
CA SER A 340 -8.13 -5.63 27.52
C SER A 340 -7.13 -4.52 27.74
N GLY A 341 -6.61 -3.94 26.68
CA GLY A 341 -5.59 -2.90 26.75
C GLY A 341 -4.73 -2.84 25.50
N GLU A 342 -3.42 -2.71 25.69
CA GLU A 342 -2.45 -2.41 24.66
C GLU A 342 -1.29 -3.41 24.71
N VAL A 343 -0.88 -3.90 23.54
CA VAL A 343 0.37 -4.67 23.37
C VAL A 343 1.30 -3.87 22.48
N GLY A 344 2.43 -3.43 23.04
CA GLY A 344 3.52 -2.78 22.31
C GLY A 344 4.67 -3.74 22.05
N VAL A 345 5.27 -3.68 20.87
CA VAL A 345 6.48 -4.42 20.51
C VAL A 345 7.55 -3.43 20.07
N SER A 346 8.71 -3.49 20.72
CA SER A 346 9.89 -2.68 20.40
C SER A 346 10.99 -3.56 19.84
N TRP A 347 11.51 -3.20 18.67
CA TRP A 347 12.76 -3.76 18.13
C TRP A 347 13.89 -2.79 18.44
N ILE A 348 14.86 -3.25 19.23
CA ILE A 348 15.95 -2.43 19.79
C ILE A 348 17.28 -2.96 19.25
N GLU A 349 18.22 -2.05 19.02
CA GLU A 349 19.58 -2.41 18.64
C GLU A 349 20.25 -3.29 19.71
N SER A 350 20.86 -4.40 19.28
CA SER A 350 21.60 -5.33 20.13
C SER A 350 23.01 -5.58 19.60
N LYS A 351 23.83 -6.26 20.40
CA LYS A 351 25.21 -6.56 20.04
C LYS A 351 25.27 -7.40 18.75
N LYS A 352 26.35 -7.21 17.98
CA LYS A 352 26.64 -7.97 16.75
C LYS A 352 25.59 -7.77 15.63
N GLN A 353 25.08 -6.55 15.47
CA GLN A 353 24.10 -6.19 14.41
C GLN A 353 22.83 -7.06 14.46
N LYS A 354 22.43 -7.47 15.66
CA LYS A 354 21.16 -8.16 15.90
C LYS A 354 20.15 -7.18 16.49
N THR A 355 18.88 -7.49 16.37
CA THR A 355 17.82 -6.84 17.12
C THR A 355 17.48 -7.65 18.36
N SER A 356 17.11 -6.96 19.44
CA SER A 356 16.43 -7.54 20.59
C SER A 356 15.01 -7.02 20.62
N GLU A 357 14.09 -7.84 21.09
CA GLU A 357 12.66 -7.54 21.06
C GLU A 357 12.14 -7.41 22.49
N ILE A 358 11.36 -6.35 22.75
CA ILE A 358 10.69 -6.14 24.04
C ILE A 358 9.20 -6.01 23.79
N ILE A 359 8.41 -6.78 24.54
CA ILE A 359 6.95 -6.67 24.55
C ILE A 359 6.54 -5.95 25.82
N ILE A 360 5.69 -4.95 25.65
CA ILE A 360 5.10 -4.18 26.74
C ILE A 360 3.60 -4.43 26.68
N ILE A 361 3.06 -5.03 27.74
CA ILE A 361 1.64 -5.32 27.85
C ILE A 361 1.06 -4.40 28.92
N ASN A 362 0.16 -3.51 28.50
CA ASN A 362 -0.64 -2.72 29.41
C ASN A 362 -2.07 -3.26 29.40
N THR A 363 -2.55 -3.75 30.54
CA THR A 363 -3.90 -4.30 30.69
C THR A 363 -4.72 -3.48 31.67
N LYS A 364 -5.94 -3.14 31.27
CA LYS A 364 -6.92 -2.42 32.10
C LYS A 364 -7.43 -3.27 33.26
N ASN A 365 -7.36 -4.59 33.15
CA ASN A 365 -7.85 -5.54 34.15
C ASN A 365 -6.79 -5.87 35.23
N GLY A 366 -5.62 -5.22 35.19
CA GLY A 366 -4.50 -5.51 36.09
C GLY A 366 -3.60 -6.64 35.57
N VAL A 367 -2.35 -6.64 36.02
CA VAL A 367 -1.30 -7.57 35.53
C VAL A 367 -1.26 -8.90 36.29
N ASP A 368 -1.95 -8.99 37.43
CA ASP A 368 -1.82 -10.12 38.36
C ASP A 368 -2.18 -11.47 37.73
N GLU A 369 -3.24 -11.53 36.93
CA GLU A 369 -3.64 -12.78 36.26
C GLU A 369 -2.66 -13.20 35.16
N TRP A 370 -2.08 -12.22 34.46
CA TRP A 370 -1.02 -12.47 33.47
C TRP A 370 0.22 -13.00 34.16
N LEU A 371 0.71 -12.31 35.20
CA LEU A 371 1.86 -12.74 35.99
C LEU A 371 1.63 -14.09 36.64
N SER A 372 0.45 -14.36 37.20
CA SER A 372 0.09 -15.65 37.80
C SER A 372 0.14 -16.79 36.76
N THR A 373 -0.37 -16.54 35.56
CA THR A 373 -0.31 -17.51 34.46
C THR A 373 1.12 -17.76 34.00
N LEU A 374 1.92 -16.70 33.82
CA LEU A 374 3.32 -16.81 33.43
C LEU A 374 4.18 -17.53 34.48
N ASN A 375 3.97 -17.22 35.77
CA ASN A 375 4.60 -17.93 36.88
C ASN A 375 4.22 -19.42 36.91
N THR A 376 2.93 -19.74 36.67
CA THR A 376 2.45 -21.13 36.61
C THR A 376 3.06 -21.88 35.43
N LEU A 377 3.15 -21.25 34.26
CA LEU A 377 3.79 -21.84 33.08
C LEU A 377 5.30 -22.06 33.32
N SER A 378 5.98 -21.05 33.83
CA SER A 378 7.42 -21.11 34.12
C SER A 378 7.75 -22.23 35.12
N SER A 379 6.99 -22.34 36.21
CA SER A 379 7.18 -23.40 37.22
C SER A 379 6.87 -24.81 36.69
N LYS A 380 5.84 -24.99 35.88
CA LYS A 380 5.47 -26.32 35.35
C LYS A 380 6.35 -26.79 34.19
N LEU A 381 6.99 -25.87 33.47
CA LEU A 381 7.87 -26.18 32.35
C LEU A 381 9.34 -26.31 32.74
N SER A 382 9.72 -25.80 33.92
CA SER A 382 11.08 -25.95 34.44
C SER A 382 11.31 -27.38 34.92
N ILE A 383 12.44 -27.97 34.51
CA ILE A 383 12.81 -29.35 34.87
C ILE A 383 13.42 -29.39 36.29
N ASP A 384 14.30 -28.44 36.62
CA ASP A 384 15.01 -28.39 37.91
C ASP A 384 14.77 -27.08 38.66
N THR A 385 15.20 -25.95 38.08
CA THR A 385 15.08 -24.61 38.68
C THR A 385 14.69 -23.58 37.64
N ILE A 386 13.74 -22.71 37.99
CA ILE A 386 13.40 -21.53 37.18
C ILE A 386 14.57 -20.55 37.26
N PHE A 387 15.13 -20.13 36.12
CA PHE A 387 16.07 -19.02 36.12
C PHE A 387 15.33 -17.74 36.54
N TYR A 388 15.87 -17.06 37.56
CA TYR A 388 15.40 -15.74 37.95
C TYR A 388 16.57 -14.82 38.31
N GLU A 389 16.42 -13.53 38.03
CA GLU A 389 17.36 -12.48 38.39
C GLU A 389 16.60 -11.34 39.05
N LYS A 390 17.13 -10.78 40.13
CA LYS A 390 16.56 -9.60 40.77
C LYS A 390 17.28 -8.35 40.29
N TYR A 391 16.53 -7.41 39.71
CA TYR A 391 17.04 -6.12 39.29
C TYR A 391 16.23 -4.99 39.95
N TYR A 392 16.83 -4.30 40.91
CA TYR A 392 16.14 -3.34 41.78
C TYR A 392 14.94 -3.99 42.50
N GLU A 393 13.73 -3.50 42.28
CA GLU A 393 12.48 -4.03 42.82
C GLU A 393 11.83 -5.09 41.92
N TYR A 394 12.39 -5.32 40.72
CA TYR A 394 11.85 -6.24 39.73
C TYR A 394 12.49 -7.63 39.83
N GLU A 395 11.68 -8.65 39.59
CA GLU A 395 12.09 -10.05 39.49
C GLU A 395 11.91 -10.50 38.03
N ILE A 396 13.03 -10.70 37.33
CA ILE A 396 13.04 -11.16 35.95
C ILE A 396 13.07 -12.68 35.97
N LYS A 397 12.07 -13.32 35.39
CA LYS A 397 11.97 -14.79 35.31
C LYS A 397 12.04 -15.27 33.88
N GLU A 398 12.70 -16.39 33.68
CA GLU A 398 12.62 -17.12 32.41
C GLU A 398 11.27 -17.84 32.29
N LEU A 399 10.70 -17.77 31.09
CA LEU A 399 9.65 -18.67 30.66
C LEU A 399 10.27 -19.67 29.66
N PRO A 400 10.54 -20.93 30.05
CA PRO A 400 11.18 -21.94 29.22
C PRO A 400 10.21 -22.51 28.17
N LEU A 401 9.65 -21.62 27.36
CA LEU A 401 8.72 -21.92 26.28
C LEU A 401 9.17 -21.15 25.04
N PHE A 402 9.74 -21.89 24.10
CA PHE A 402 10.23 -21.36 22.84
C PHE A 402 9.15 -20.54 22.11
N ARG A 403 9.48 -19.28 21.79
CA ARG A 403 8.63 -18.35 21.03
C ARG A 403 7.23 -18.14 21.65
N PHE A 404 7.15 -18.08 22.99
CA PHE A 404 5.86 -17.92 23.68
C PHE A 404 5.05 -16.71 23.19
N PRO A 405 5.60 -15.49 23.08
CA PRO A 405 4.80 -14.35 22.63
C PRO A 405 4.25 -14.51 21.22
N GLU A 406 5.02 -15.11 20.30
CA GLU A 406 4.52 -15.47 18.98
C GLU A 406 3.39 -16.50 19.07
N LYS A 407 3.50 -17.52 19.92
CA LYS A 407 2.41 -18.49 20.09
C LYS A 407 1.13 -17.87 20.61
N VAL A 408 1.19 -16.75 21.32
CA VAL A 408 0.03 -16.01 21.81
C VAL A 408 -0.53 -15.10 20.72
N PHE A 409 0.31 -14.32 20.06
CA PHE A 409 -0.11 -13.20 19.20
C PHE A 409 0.16 -13.41 17.70
N SER A 410 0.56 -14.62 17.28
CA SER A 410 0.86 -14.88 15.88
C SER A 410 -0.34 -14.55 14.98
N PRO A 411 -0.11 -13.88 13.84
CA PRO A 411 1.21 -13.57 13.30
C PRO A 411 1.65 -12.12 13.55
N LEU A 412 0.93 -11.36 14.37
CA LEU A 412 1.23 -9.94 14.69
C LEU A 412 2.59 -9.79 15.38
N ILE A 413 2.95 -10.78 16.20
CA ILE A 413 4.24 -10.85 16.88
C ILE A 413 4.93 -12.12 16.42
N SER A 414 6.19 -11.99 16.02
CA SER A 414 7.06 -13.11 15.65
C SER A 414 8.40 -12.99 16.37
N GLY A 415 9.08 -14.11 16.57
CA GLY A 415 10.39 -14.16 17.22
C GLY A 415 10.30 -14.67 18.66
N PHE A 416 11.16 -14.13 19.53
CA PHE A 416 11.26 -14.49 20.96
C PHE A 416 11.72 -15.94 21.24
N ASP A 417 12.85 -16.36 20.67
CA ASP A 417 13.44 -17.69 20.92
C ASP A 417 13.51 -18.02 22.42
N ASN A 418 13.93 -17.04 23.23
CA ASN A 418 13.87 -17.10 24.69
C ASN A 418 13.00 -15.95 25.21
N THR A 419 12.19 -16.24 26.22
CA THR A 419 11.27 -15.25 26.80
C THR A 419 11.58 -15.06 28.27
N TYR A 420 11.74 -13.79 28.67
CA TYR A 420 11.84 -13.37 30.05
C TYR A 420 10.71 -12.39 30.35
N PHE A 421 10.17 -12.43 31.56
CA PHE A 421 9.09 -11.54 31.99
C PHE A 421 9.39 -10.96 33.38
N THR A 422 8.81 -9.80 33.66
CA THR A 422 8.90 -9.09 34.93
C THR A 422 7.57 -8.48 35.31
#